data_AF-A0A352D6T1-F1
#
_entry.id   AF-A0A352D6T1-F1
#
_cell.length_a   1.000
_cell.length_b   1.000
_cell.length_c   1.000
_cell.angle_alpha   90.00
_cell.angle_beta   90.00
_cell.angle_gamma   90.00
#
_symmetry.space_group_name_H-M   'P 1'
#
loop_
_entity.id
_entity.type
_entity.pdbx_description
1 polymer ?
#
loop_
_entity_poly.entity_id
_entity_poly.type
_entity_poly.pdbx_seq_one_letter_code
_entity_poly.pdbx_strand_id
1 'polypeptide(L)'
;IFGTRKEPGLSDVLAGKADWREAVLESADFIMGGLDFDQLMRFPGIENLKVLNCGTQPGNVIDILDSANWKEIMGELKSEFDMIIFDAPPVLLFVDAVMIAKHASDGVVLVYKAGKIARGALKRAKDQVGGAAKMLGVVLNGVRASEMGPQYGYYYYDYKKYARR
;
A
#
# COMPACT_ATOMS: atom_id res chain seq x y z
N ILE A 1 -6.29 9.72 6.04
CA ILE A 1 -5.63 8.82 7.00
C ILE A 1 -5.24 9.67 8.22
N PHE A 2 -5.19 9.16 9.45
CA PHE A 2 -4.74 9.94 10.64
C PHE A 2 -5.30 11.38 10.79
N GLY A 3 -6.58 11.62 10.50
CA GLY A 3 -7.17 12.97 10.58
C GLY A 3 -6.61 14.01 9.58
N THR A 4 -5.74 13.61 8.66
CA THR A 4 -5.15 14.49 7.64
C THR A 4 -6.15 14.87 6.54
N ARG A 5 -5.81 15.91 5.77
CA ARG A 5 -6.50 16.24 4.53
C ARG A 5 -6.56 15.03 3.58
N LYS A 6 -7.68 14.91 2.85
CA LYS A 6 -7.90 13.84 1.86
C LYS A 6 -7.57 14.28 0.43
N GLU A 7 -7.65 15.58 0.17
CA GLU A 7 -7.47 16.21 -1.13
C GLU A 7 -6.50 17.40 -0.99
N PRO A 8 -5.70 17.70 -2.02
CA PRO A 8 -5.54 16.90 -3.25
C PRO A 8 -4.81 15.58 -2.98
N GLY A 9 -5.04 14.57 -3.83
CA GLY A 9 -4.35 13.28 -3.77
C GLY A 9 -4.02 12.72 -5.16
N LEU A 10 -3.65 11.45 -5.23
CA LEU A 10 -3.16 10.77 -6.43
C LEU A 10 -4.07 11.00 -7.65
N SER A 11 -5.39 10.89 -7.49
CA SER A 11 -6.34 11.09 -8.59
C SER A 11 -6.34 12.54 -9.10
N ASP A 12 -6.15 13.52 -8.21
CA ASP A 12 -6.09 14.94 -8.56
C ASP A 12 -4.79 15.28 -9.29
N VAL A 13 -3.68 14.72 -8.80
CA VAL A 13 -2.36 14.83 -9.41
C VAL A 13 -2.38 14.24 -10.83
N LEU A 14 -2.94 13.03 -10.98
CA LEU A 14 -3.01 12.37 -12.28
C LEU A 14 -3.99 13.06 -13.25
N ALA A 15 -4.99 13.77 -12.73
CA ALA A 15 -5.85 14.63 -13.51
C ALA A 15 -5.21 16.00 -13.85
N GLY A 16 -3.97 16.25 -13.42
CA GLY A 16 -3.26 17.52 -13.64
C GLY A 16 -3.81 18.69 -12.83
N LYS A 17 -4.56 18.42 -11.75
CA LYS A 17 -5.20 19.45 -10.91
C LYS A 17 -4.31 19.92 -9.76
N ALA A 18 -3.24 19.19 -9.45
CA ALA A 18 -2.31 19.51 -8.37
C ALA A 18 -0.91 18.94 -8.67
N ASP A 19 0.13 19.57 -8.14
CA ASP A 19 1.47 18.99 -8.11
C ASP A 19 1.55 17.89 -7.03
N TRP A 20 2.25 16.80 -7.32
CA TRP A 20 2.35 15.69 -6.38
C TRP A 20 3.11 16.08 -5.11
N ARG A 21 4.08 16.99 -5.18
CA ARG A 21 4.85 17.48 -4.03
C ARG A 21 4.00 18.26 -3.04
N GLU A 22 2.93 18.90 -3.52
CA GLU A 22 1.95 19.60 -2.67
C GLU A 22 0.89 18.66 -2.08
N ALA A 23 0.57 17.58 -2.81
CA ALA A 23 -0.44 16.60 -2.41
C ALA A 23 0.09 15.57 -1.40
N VAL A 24 1.41 15.37 -1.35
CA VAL A 24 2.07 14.46 -0.40
C VAL A 24 1.94 14.98 1.04
N LEU A 25 1.70 14.04 1.95
CA LEU A 25 1.69 14.25 3.39
C LEU A 25 2.99 13.77 4.02
N GLU A 26 3.48 14.54 4.97
CA GLU A 26 4.70 14.26 5.72
C GLU A 26 4.42 14.13 7.23
N SER A 27 5.47 13.88 8.01
CA SER A 27 5.39 13.73 9.46
C SER A 27 4.67 14.89 10.15
N ALA A 28 4.88 16.13 9.69
CA ALA A 28 4.19 17.31 10.18
C ALA A 28 2.67 17.24 9.98
N ASP A 29 2.20 16.81 8.79
CA ASP A 29 0.77 16.65 8.53
C ASP A 29 0.15 15.58 9.43
N PHE A 30 0.88 14.50 9.71
CA PHE A 30 0.41 13.44 10.60
C PHE A 30 0.18 13.97 12.02
N ILE A 31 1.13 14.76 12.54
CA ILE A 31 1.01 15.39 13.87
C ILE A 31 -0.17 16.36 13.90
N MET A 32 -0.30 17.21 12.87
CA MET A 32 -1.45 18.13 12.75
C MET A 32 -2.79 17.39 12.63
N GLY A 33 -2.78 16.19 12.04
CA GLY A 33 -3.94 15.29 11.96
C GLY A 33 -4.31 14.58 13.27
N GLY A 34 -3.50 14.74 14.32
CA GLY A 34 -3.77 14.22 15.66
C GLY A 34 -3.00 12.95 16.02
N LEU A 35 -1.95 12.60 15.25
CA LEU A 35 -0.95 11.64 15.76
C LEU A 35 -0.11 12.30 16.86
N ASP A 36 0.05 11.58 17.96
CA ASP A 36 0.88 12.02 19.07
C ASP A 36 2.36 12.10 18.66
N PHE A 37 3.00 13.22 18.99
CA PHE A 37 4.39 13.48 18.62
C PHE A 37 5.34 12.46 19.23
N ASP A 38 5.18 12.15 20.52
CA ASP A 38 6.06 11.19 21.20
C ASP A 38 5.89 9.79 20.60
N GLN A 39 4.67 9.40 20.24
CA GLN A 39 4.44 8.14 19.52
C GLN A 39 5.10 8.12 18.14
N LEU A 40 5.03 9.21 17.39
CA LEU A 40 5.65 9.30 16.06
C LEU A 40 7.17 9.17 16.17
N MET A 41 7.79 9.91 17.10
CA MET A 41 9.23 9.95 17.30
C MET A 41 9.83 8.64 17.83
N ARG A 42 9.01 7.69 18.29
CA ARG A 42 9.47 6.32 18.63
C ARG A 42 9.85 5.47 17.42
N PHE A 43 9.55 5.92 16.20
CA PHE A 43 9.88 5.21 14.97
C PHE A 43 10.98 5.96 14.20
N PRO A 44 12.27 5.60 14.41
CA PRO A 44 13.37 6.20 13.65
C PRO A 44 13.12 6.05 12.13
N GLY A 45 13.30 7.13 11.38
CA GLY A 45 13.12 7.12 9.92
C GLY A 45 11.72 7.48 9.44
N ILE A 46 10.77 7.74 10.34
CA ILE A 46 9.39 8.11 9.98
C ILE A 46 9.30 9.43 9.22
N GLU A 47 10.30 10.30 9.34
CA GLU A 47 10.47 11.51 8.54
C GLU A 47 10.67 11.23 7.04
N ASN A 48 11.13 10.01 6.69
CA ASN A 48 11.27 9.57 5.31
C ASN A 48 9.98 8.94 4.77
N LEU A 49 8.96 8.74 5.61
CA LEU A 49 7.66 8.24 5.19
C LEU A 49 6.82 9.39 4.67
N LYS A 50 6.52 9.32 3.38
CA LYS A 50 5.59 10.21 2.70
C LYS A 50 4.35 9.46 2.27
N VAL A 51 3.18 10.08 2.40
CA VAL A 51 1.90 9.45 2.06
C VAL A 51 1.14 10.31 1.06
N LEU A 52 0.79 9.73 -0.08
CA LEU A 52 -0.12 10.35 -1.04
C LEU A 52 -1.48 9.66 -0.95
N ASN A 53 -2.52 10.38 -0.53
CA ASN A 53 -3.87 9.84 -0.44
C ASN A 53 -4.49 9.64 -1.84
N CYS A 54 -5.64 8.96 -1.92
CA CYS A 54 -6.36 8.76 -3.19
C CYS A 54 -6.82 10.06 -3.86
N GLY A 55 -7.16 11.09 -3.08
CA GLY A 55 -7.73 12.34 -3.59
C GLY A 55 -9.20 12.21 -3.97
N THR A 56 -9.65 13.07 -4.89
CA THR A 56 -11.01 13.04 -5.42
C THR A 56 -11.30 11.69 -6.09
N GLN A 57 -12.47 11.10 -5.82
CA GLN A 57 -12.85 9.84 -6.45
C GLN A 57 -12.88 10.00 -7.98
N PRO A 58 -12.06 9.22 -8.73
CA PRO A 58 -12.01 9.33 -10.18
C PRO A 58 -13.26 8.74 -10.83
N GLY A 59 -13.66 9.31 -11.97
CA GLY A 59 -14.76 8.77 -12.78
C GLY A 59 -14.40 7.45 -13.47
N ASN A 60 -13.19 7.35 -14.04
CA ASN A 60 -12.65 6.12 -14.62
C ASN A 60 -11.18 5.95 -14.22
N VAL A 61 -10.88 4.91 -13.44
CA VAL A 61 -9.52 4.61 -12.95
C VAL A 61 -8.61 4.17 -14.10
N ILE A 62 -9.14 3.46 -15.10
CA ILE A 62 -8.33 2.91 -16.19
C ILE A 62 -7.73 4.04 -17.01
N ASP A 63 -8.54 5.02 -17.42
CA ASP A 63 -8.08 6.13 -18.28
C ASP A 63 -7.00 6.97 -17.59
N ILE A 64 -7.09 7.11 -16.27
CA ILE A 64 -6.13 7.88 -15.48
C ILE A 64 -4.81 7.12 -15.35
N LEU A 65 -4.85 5.81 -15.09
CA LEU A 65 -3.66 4.96 -14.96
C LEU A 65 -2.98 4.69 -16.32
N ASP A 66 -3.73 4.70 -17.42
CA ASP A 66 -3.21 4.54 -18.78
C ASP A 66 -2.73 5.87 -19.40
N SER A 67 -2.89 7.00 -18.69
CA SER A 67 -2.52 8.32 -19.17
C SER A 67 -1.00 8.52 -19.29
N ALA A 68 -0.58 9.46 -20.16
CA ALA A 68 0.82 9.89 -20.23
C ALA A 68 1.33 10.48 -18.91
N ASN A 69 0.45 11.15 -18.17
CA ASN A 69 0.76 11.79 -16.89
C ASN A 69 1.20 10.77 -15.83
N TRP A 70 0.59 9.57 -15.81
CA TRP A 70 1.02 8.49 -14.93
C TRP A 70 2.49 8.14 -15.13
N LYS A 71 2.97 8.04 -16.37
CA LYS A 71 4.37 7.69 -16.66
C LYS A 71 5.35 8.76 -16.20
N GLU A 72 4.98 10.03 -16.39
CA GLU A 72 5.78 11.18 -15.98
C GLU A 72 5.93 11.22 -14.46
N ILE A 73 4.80 11.19 -13.73
CA ILE A 73 4.79 11.20 -12.27
C ILE A 73 5.52 9.98 -11.70
N MET A 74 5.34 8.79 -12.28
CA MET A 74 6.11 7.61 -11.84
C MET A 74 7.61 7.77 -12.07
N GLY A 75 8.03 8.47 -13.13
CA GLY A 75 9.43 8.79 -13.38
C GLY A 75 10.01 9.70 -12.29
N GLU A 76 9.28 10.74 -11.91
CA GLU A 76 9.67 11.64 -10.81
C GLU A 76 9.68 10.95 -9.45
N LEU A 77 8.65 10.17 -9.13
CA LEU A 77 8.62 9.44 -7.86
C LEU A 77 9.77 8.44 -7.77
N LYS A 78 10.13 7.77 -8.88
CA LYS A 78 11.27 6.83 -8.90
C LYS A 78 12.62 7.52 -8.77
N SER A 79 12.74 8.81 -9.12
CA SER A 79 13.99 9.56 -8.92
C SER A 79 14.15 10.12 -7.51
N GLU A 80 13.04 10.30 -6.77
CA GLU A 80 13.05 10.85 -5.42
C GLU A 80 12.89 9.81 -4.29
N PHE A 81 12.33 8.63 -4.58
CA PHE A 81 12.06 7.61 -3.58
C PHE A 81 12.75 6.28 -3.90
N ASP A 82 13.40 5.71 -2.89
CA ASP A 82 13.99 4.36 -2.99
C ASP A 82 12.93 3.25 -3.09
N MET A 83 11.73 3.50 -2.54
CA MET A 83 10.63 2.54 -2.51
C MET A 83 9.28 3.25 -2.59
N ILE A 84 8.44 2.78 -3.51
CA ILE A 84 7.06 3.23 -3.67
C ILE A 84 6.14 2.04 -3.38
N ILE A 85 5.22 2.21 -2.44
CA ILE A 85 4.24 1.18 -2.08
C ILE A 85 2.85 1.67 -2.48
N PHE A 86 2.17 0.88 -3.32
CA PHE A 86 0.77 1.10 -3.65
C PHE A 86 -0.11 0.23 -2.78
N ASP A 87 -1.02 0.87 -2.03
CA ASP A 87 -2.15 0.16 -1.43
C ASP A 87 -3.27 0.07 -2.46
N ALA A 88 -3.80 -1.14 -2.66
CA ALA A 88 -4.75 -1.42 -3.72
C ALA A 88 -5.94 -2.24 -3.18
N PRO A 89 -7.15 -2.03 -3.74
CA PRO A 89 -8.35 -2.75 -3.31
C PRO A 89 -8.26 -4.26 -3.64
N PRO A 90 -9.16 -5.10 -3.10
CA PRO A 90 -9.14 -6.55 -3.32
C PRO A 90 -9.19 -6.93 -4.81
N VAL A 91 -8.15 -7.61 -5.30
CA VAL A 91 -7.96 -7.86 -6.74
C VAL A 91 -9.06 -8.68 -7.42
N LEU A 92 -9.79 -9.51 -6.67
CA LEU A 92 -10.89 -10.29 -7.23
C LEU A 92 -12.15 -9.45 -7.47
N LEU A 93 -12.22 -8.25 -6.90
CA LEU A 93 -13.39 -7.37 -6.98
C LEU A 93 -13.10 -6.11 -7.81
N PHE A 94 -11.83 -5.73 -7.91
CA PHE A 94 -11.39 -4.47 -8.51
C PHE A 94 -10.21 -4.69 -9.45
N VAL A 95 -10.19 -3.94 -10.53
CA VAL A 95 -9.16 -4.00 -11.59
C VAL A 95 -7.92 -3.18 -11.23
N ASP A 96 -8.06 -2.23 -10.32
CA ASP A 96 -7.05 -1.24 -9.90
C ASP A 96 -5.70 -1.88 -9.59
N ALA A 97 -5.68 -2.93 -8.75
CA ALA A 97 -4.45 -3.62 -8.38
C ALA A 97 -3.71 -4.23 -9.58
N VAL A 98 -4.45 -4.73 -10.57
CA VAL A 98 -3.88 -5.31 -11.80
C VAL A 98 -3.29 -4.21 -12.68
N MET A 99 -3.98 -3.07 -12.80
CA MET A 99 -3.50 -1.94 -13.60
C MET A 99 -2.27 -1.29 -12.98
N ILE A 100 -2.29 -1.02 -11.67
CA ILE A 100 -1.11 -0.52 -10.95
C ILE A 100 0.06 -1.49 -11.07
N ALA A 101 -0.20 -2.80 -10.91
CA ALA A 101 0.82 -3.83 -11.08
C ALA A 101 1.46 -3.77 -12.47
N LYS A 102 0.65 -3.76 -13.52
CA LYS A 102 1.09 -3.76 -14.92
C LYS A 102 1.83 -2.48 -15.32
N HIS A 103 1.44 -1.32 -14.78
CA HIS A 103 1.92 -0.02 -15.27
C HIS A 103 2.98 0.65 -14.39
N ALA A 104 3.14 0.26 -13.13
CA ALA A 104 4.07 0.94 -12.22
C ALA A 104 4.87 0.04 -11.27
N SER A 105 4.51 -1.23 -11.12
CA SER A 105 5.07 -2.06 -10.04
C SER A 105 6.10 -3.05 -10.55
N ASP A 106 7.25 -3.12 -9.88
CA ASP A 106 8.28 -4.15 -10.17
C ASP A 106 7.91 -5.52 -9.57
N GLY A 107 6.97 -5.54 -8.63
CA GLY A 107 6.39 -6.76 -8.10
C GLY A 107 5.22 -6.52 -7.16
N VAL A 108 4.52 -7.60 -6.83
CA VAL A 108 3.32 -7.56 -5.97
C VAL A 108 3.43 -8.54 -4.82
N VAL A 109 2.98 -8.09 -3.64
CA VAL A 109 2.75 -8.92 -2.47
C VAL A 109 1.25 -9.06 -2.26
N LEU A 110 0.75 -10.29 -2.19
CA LEU A 110 -0.66 -10.54 -1.87
C LEU A 110 -0.88 -10.69 -0.37
N VAL A 111 -1.82 -9.93 0.19
CA VAL A 111 -2.23 -10.09 1.59
C VAL A 111 -3.44 -11.01 1.66
N TYR A 112 -3.31 -12.14 2.35
CA TYR A 112 -4.36 -13.15 2.48
C TYR A 112 -4.73 -13.37 3.94
N LYS A 113 -6.01 -13.14 4.27
CA LYS A 113 -6.55 -13.37 5.61
C LYS A 113 -6.87 -14.85 5.82
N ALA A 114 -6.06 -15.54 6.61
CA ALA A 114 -6.23 -16.95 6.91
C ALA A 114 -7.58 -17.22 7.61
N GLY A 115 -8.19 -18.38 7.32
CA GLY A 115 -9.46 -18.82 7.92
C GLY A 115 -10.71 -18.02 7.52
N LYS A 116 -10.57 -16.97 6.71
CA LYS A 116 -11.70 -16.13 6.25
C LYS A 116 -11.99 -16.25 4.77
N ILE A 117 -10.98 -16.50 3.95
CA ILE A 117 -11.10 -16.61 2.49
C ILE A 117 -10.79 -18.05 2.08
N ALA A 118 -11.49 -18.57 1.06
CA ALA A 118 -11.22 -19.91 0.55
C ALA A 118 -9.89 -19.94 -0.21
N ARG A 119 -9.13 -21.05 -0.10
CA ARG A 119 -7.83 -21.21 -0.81
C ARG A 119 -7.96 -21.04 -2.33
N GLY A 120 -9.09 -21.46 -2.92
CA GLY A 120 -9.34 -21.27 -4.35
C GLY A 120 -9.40 -19.80 -4.77
N ALA A 121 -9.88 -18.91 -3.90
CA ALA A 121 -9.87 -17.48 -4.15
C ALA A 121 -8.44 -16.91 -4.14
N LEU A 122 -7.57 -17.35 -3.22
CA LEU A 122 -6.15 -16.98 -3.24
C LEU A 122 -5.47 -17.42 -4.55
N LYS A 123 -5.76 -18.65 -5.02
CA LYS A 123 -5.22 -19.13 -6.30
C LYS A 123 -5.64 -18.22 -7.45
N ARG A 124 -6.92 -17.90 -7.58
CA ARG A 124 -7.42 -16.99 -8.62
C ARG A 124 -6.79 -15.59 -8.53
N ALA A 125 -6.66 -15.05 -7.32
CA ALA A 125 -6.03 -13.75 -7.10
C ALA A 125 -4.56 -13.74 -7.54
N LYS A 126 -3.82 -14.81 -7.22
CA LYS A 126 -2.45 -15.02 -7.67
C LYS A 126 -2.37 -15.10 -9.20
N ASP A 127 -3.26 -15.87 -9.83
CA ASP A 127 -3.27 -16.04 -11.28
C ASP A 127 -3.58 -14.71 -12.00
N GLN A 128 -4.52 -13.93 -11.47
CA GLN A 128 -4.92 -12.62 -12.02
C GLN A 128 -3.79 -11.58 -11.97
N VAL A 129 -3.05 -11.50 -10.85
CA VAL A 129 -1.94 -10.54 -10.72
C VAL A 129 -0.64 -11.05 -11.33
N GLY A 130 -0.41 -12.37 -11.31
CA GLY A 130 0.81 -12.97 -11.85
C GLY A 130 0.98 -12.78 -13.35
N GLY A 131 -0.10 -12.48 -14.09
CA GLY A 131 -0.04 -12.06 -15.49
C GLY A 131 0.33 -10.59 -15.70
N ALA A 132 0.27 -9.77 -14.65
CA ALA A 132 0.48 -8.32 -14.72
C ALA A 132 1.86 -7.89 -14.19
N ALA A 133 2.34 -8.49 -13.09
CA ALA A 133 3.64 -8.21 -12.50
C ALA A 133 4.22 -9.43 -11.77
N LYS A 134 5.50 -9.37 -11.42
CA LYS A 134 6.18 -10.43 -10.67
C LYS A 134 5.54 -10.62 -9.29
N MET A 135 5.06 -11.82 -9.01
CA MET A 135 4.61 -12.18 -7.67
C MET A 135 5.81 -12.32 -6.73
N LEU A 136 5.96 -11.40 -5.77
CA LEU A 136 7.04 -11.43 -4.78
C LEU A 136 6.75 -12.40 -3.65
N GLY A 137 5.48 -12.54 -3.26
CA GLY A 137 5.08 -13.45 -2.19
C GLY A 137 3.65 -13.23 -1.71
N VAL A 138 3.30 -13.98 -0.65
CA VAL A 138 2.00 -13.89 0.02
C VAL A 138 2.23 -13.66 1.50
N VAL A 139 1.59 -12.63 2.05
CA VAL A 139 1.53 -12.36 3.49
C VAL A 139 0.27 -13.00 4.05
N LEU A 140 0.44 -13.97 4.94
CA LEU A 140 -0.67 -14.53 5.71
C LEU A 140 -1.00 -13.59 6.88
N ASN A 141 -2.15 -12.94 6.81
CA ASN A 141 -2.63 -12.04 7.85
C ASN A 141 -3.72 -12.71 8.72
N GLY A 142 -3.80 -12.32 9.98
CA GLY A 142 -4.83 -12.79 10.92
C GLY A 142 -4.65 -14.24 11.39
N VAL A 143 -3.46 -14.81 11.23
CA VAL A 143 -3.14 -16.15 11.73
C VAL A 143 -2.98 -16.11 13.25
N ARG A 144 -3.65 -17.02 13.97
CA ARG A 144 -3.41 -17.19 15.41
C ARG A 144 -2.24 -18.14 15.65
N ALA A 145 -1.46 -17.90 16.69
CA ALA A 145 -0.35 -18.76 17.08
C ALA A 145 -0.79 -20.24 17.28
N SER A 146 -2.01 -20.45 17.77
CA SER A 146 -2.62 -21.78 17.96
C SER A 146 -2.94 -22.50 16.66
N GLU A 147 -3.03 -21.78 15.54
CA GLU A 147 -3.33 -22.30 14.21
C GLU A 147 -2.04 -22.57 13.41
N MET A 148 -0.88 -22.21 13.96
CA MET A 148 0.43 -22.47 13.38
C MET A 148 0.98 -23.81 13.88
N GLY A 149 1.68 -24.54 13.01
CA GLY A 149 2.36 -25.79 13.41
C GLY A 149 3.39 -25.54 14.53
N PRO A 150 3.75 -26.56 15.33
CA PRO A 150 4.58 -26.39 16.53
C PRO A 150 5.91 -25.65 16.29
N GLN A 151 6.48 -25.76 15.09
CA GLN A 151 7.72 -25.07 14.69
C GLN A 151 7.53 -23.55 14.48
N TYR A 152 6.35 -23.10 14.07
CA TYR A 152 6.03 -21.68 13.83
C TYR A 152 5.50 -20.97 15.08
N GLY A 153 4.93 -21.71 16.04
CA GLY A 153 4.50 -21.16 17.33
C GLY A 153 5.65 -20.51 18.10
N TYR A 154 6.84 -21.12 18.10
CA TYR A 154 8.04 -20.59 18.76
C TYR A 154 8.47 -19.22 18.22
N TYR A 155 8.49 -19.03 16.90
CA TYR A 155 8.82 -17.74 16.29
C TYR A 155 7.81 -16.63 16.63
N TYR A 156 6.52 -16.98 16.74
CA TYR A 156 5.48 -16.02 17.10
C TYR A 156 5.58 -15.57 18.56
N TYR A 157 5.97 -16.46 19.49
CA TYR A 157 6.18 -16.11 20.89
C TYR A 157 7.33 -15.12 21.08
N ASP A 158 8.43 -15.28 20.34
CA ASP A 158 9.53 -14.33 20.35
C ASP A 158 9.09 -12.96 19.80
N TYR A 159 8.36 -12.94 18.69
CA TYR A 159 7.84 -11.68 18.11
C TYR A 159 6.92 -10.93 19.09
N LYS A 160 6.07 -11.64 19.84
CA LYS A 160 5.21 -11.05 20.88
C LYS A 160 6.01 -10.45 22.04
N LYS A 161 7.23 -10.92 22.29
CA LYS A 161 8.15 -10.41 23.30
C LYS A 161 8.79 -9.09 22.85
N TYR A 162 9.01 -8.92 21.55
CA TYR A 162 9.49 -7.67 20.94
C TYR A 162 8.38 -6.62 20.79
N ALA A 163 7.16 -7.02 20.40
CA ALA A 163 6.02 -6.10 20.25
C ALA A 163 5.43 -5.56 21.58
N ARG A 164 5.94 -6.01 22.72
CA ARG A 164 5.53 -5.58 24.08
C ARG A 164 6.53 -4.64 24.75
N ARG A 165 7.58 -4.21 24.05
CA ARG A 165 8.48 -3.12 24.45
C ARG A 165 8.14 -1.88 23.63
#